data_AF-A0A534KRP9-F1
#
_entry.id   AF-A0A534KRP9-F1
#
_cell.length_a   1.000
_cell.length_b   1.000
_cell.length_c   1.000
_cell.angle_alpha   90.00
_cell.angle_beta   90.00
_cell.angle_gamma   90.00
#
_symmetry.space_group_name_H-M   'P 1'
#
loop_
_entity.id
_entity.type
_entity.pdbx_description
1 polymer ?
#
loop_
_entity_poly.entity_id
_entity_poly.type
_entity_poly.pdbx_seq_one_letter_code
_entity_poly.pdbx_strand_id
1 'polypeptide(L)'
;LLEGYIDVKGNRNVIFHYPFGRRVNDALSRAFAFAVTETHRTNVRVSVTDDNFMITVPKRIELKGLAKLVTSKNLEDLLRRAIRNTELFKQRFRHCATRSFMILRNYKGREVSIGRQQLRSQRVLDWLHEIVDFPVVKETYNEILHEVMDLDHAREILGRIEAGEITVAESDFASLPSPFAHNVVLQGVSDLVLMEDRSALLRELHRKVLERVMPSDQISSIQFQPGEIVEYFRRKLPKVARKEDILSYLDRVGDANLLQEKGRNVFDVATASFSDVRKWSGQLMDEGLIESVWTPQGIHWAPKDHVPNYVSVYAQRSRLKPPEEKVLSLLKEKPLTHKEILRKSKRQKDALNETLRKLERSYLVVRRGVDETIFAAREPVRGPFEEALDKILTKRLDVDGPYSATELAVALGLEAELVEEVLRDLESEGVVSSGHFLVDKEFQFMLTRDLQRLQRKGETREVFDETQVKAFLLEKQFRKIETLDDFFDTFLEAGMVLDIWNHTTSFDYKEWTRRRSSGDILEGRFLNGRVRYVRAHDVPLFLSAFPRSPLTE
;
A
#
# COMPACT_ATOMS: atom_id res chain seq x y z
N LEU A 1 16.64 -7.17 -30.57
CA LEU A 1 15.75 -8.35 -30.57
C LEU A 1 14.47 -7.98 -31.28
N LEU A 2 14.00 -8.81 -32.21
CA LEU A 2 12.65 -8.75 -32.79
C LEU A 2 11.80 -9.81 -32.13
N GLU A 3 10.71 -9.39 -31.52
CA GLU A 3 9.78 -10.25 -30.80
C GLU A 3 8.43 -10.31 -31.51
N GLY A 4 7.88 -11.53 -31.65
CA GLY A 4 6.54 -11.76 -32.17
C GLY A 4 5.52 -11.97 -31.05
N TYR A 5 4.46 -11.17 -31.03
CA TYR A 5 3.34 -11.32 -30.11
C TYR A 5 2.01 -11.40 -30.86
N ILE A 6 1.15 -12.38 -30.53
CA ILE A 6 -0.20 -12.50 -31.07
C ILE A 6 -1.20 -12.00 -30.03
N ASP A 7 -1.95 -10.94 -30.36
CA ASP A 7 -2.97 -10.42 -29.44
C ASP A 7 -4.22 -11.31 -29.37
N VAL A 8 -5.08 -11.03 -28.38
CA VAL A 8 -6.36 -11.74 -28.16
C VAL A 8 -7.30 -11.65 -29.36
N LYS A 9 -7.17 -10.62 -30.19
CA LYS A 9 -7.97 -10.41 -31.42
C LYS A 9 -7.36 -11.14 -32.64
N GLY A 10 -6.22 -11.82 -32.46
CA GLY A 10 -5.50 -12.52 -33.51
C GLY A 10 -4.60 -11.63 -34.38
N ASN A 11 -4.42 -10.35 -34.05
CA ASN A 11 -3.45 -9.49 -34.73
C ASN A 11 -2.03 -9.89 -34.35
N ARG A 12 -1.10 -9.76 -35.31
CA ARG A 12 0.32 -10.01 -35.09
C ARG A 12 1.03 -8.71 -34.80
N ASN A 13 1.61 -8.61 -33.61
CA ASN A 13 2.42 -7.51 -33.16
C ASN A 13 3.89 -7.88 -33.32
N VAL A 14 4.62 -7.06 -34.06
CA VAL A 14 6.07 -7.17 -34.23
C VAL A 14 6.71 -6.10 -33.36
N ILE A 15 7.50 -6.50 -32.38
CA ILE A 15 8.10 -5.60 -31.40
C ILE A 15 9.61 -5.55 -31.62
N PHE A 16 10.13 -4.33 -31.80
CA PHE A 16 11.54 -4.06 -31.98
C PHE A 16 12.10 -3.51 -30.66
N HIS A 17 12.90 -4.30 -29.95
CA HIS A 17 13.58 -3.90 -28.73
C HIS A 17 14.86 -3.14 -29.06
N TYR A 18 14.72 -1.81 -29.22
CA TYR A 18 15.70 -0.88 -29.77
C TYR A 18 15.89 0.27 -28.77
N PRO A 19 16.81 0.13 -27.78
CA PRO A 19 17.04 1.13 -26.74
C PRO A 19 17.90 2.31 -27.25
N PHE A 20 17.48 2.93 -28.35
CA PHE A 20 18.18 4.04 -29.01
C PHE A 20 17.46 5.38 -28.83
N GLY A 21 16.42 5.42 -28.00
CA GLY A 21 15.65 6.61 -27.70
C GLY A 21 14.50 6.87 -28.66
N ARG A 22 13.54 7.66 -28.19
CA ARG A 22 12.24 7.88 -28.84
C ARG A 22 12.33 8.44 -30.25
N ARG A 23 13.22 9.40 -30.50
CA ARG A 23 13.31 10.13 -31.78
C ARG A 23 13.84 9.22 -32.90
N VAL A 24 14.81 8.37 -32.57
CA VAL A 24 15.32 7.32 -33.45
C VAL A 24 14.22 6.26 -33.70
N ASN A 25 13.56 5.81 -32.63
CA ASN A 25 12.50 4.82 -32.73
C ASN A 25 11.27 5.34 -33.51
N ASP A 26 10.92 6.63 -33.44
CA ASP A 26 9.84 7.21 -34.24
C ASP A 26 10.20 7.23 -35.74
N ALA A 27 11.45 7.52 -36.11
CA ALA A 27 11.92 7.38 -37.49
C ALA A 27 11.85 5.92 -37.97
N LEU A 28 12.51 5.00 -37.26
CA LEU A 28 12.58 3.60 -37.66
C LEU A 28 11.18 2.98 -37.74
N SER A 29 10.34 3.21 -36.74
CA SER A 29 8.99 2.63 -36.68
C SER A 29 8.13 3.05 -37.87
N ARG A 30 8.18 4.31 -38.30
CA ARG A 30 7.44 4.80 -39.48
C ARG A 30 7.98 4.23 -40.78
N ALA A 31 9.31 4.15 -40.92
CA ALA A 31 9.94 3.56 -42.10
C ALA A 31 9.58 2.07 -42.24
N PHE A 32 9.70 1.30 -41.16
CA PHE A 32 9.33 -0.12 -41.14
C PHE A 32 7.83 -0.31 -41.36
N ALA A 33 6.99 0.50 -40.71
CA ALA A 33 5.54 0.43 -40.91
C ALA A 33 5.15 0.68 -42.37
N PHE A 34 5.74 1.69 -43.00
CA PHE A 34 5.50 1.99 -44.40
C PHE A 34 5.98 0.86 -45.31
N ALA A 35 7.20 0.34 -45.09
CA ALA A 35 7.74 -0.78 -45.85
C ALA A 35 6.89 -2.05 -45.72
N VAL A 36 6.39 -2.34 -44.51
CA VAL A 36 5.46 -3.46 -44.25
C VAL A 36 4.12 -3.23 -44.96
N THR A 37 3.57 -2.01 -44.91
CA THR A 37 2.34 -1.67 -45.62
C THR A 37 2.48 -1.83 -47.13
N GLU A 38 3.59 -1.42 -47.73
CA GLU A 38 3.82 -1.59 -49.17
C GLU A 38 3.97 -3.08 -49.56
N THR A 39 4.77 -3.82 -48.80
CA THR A 39 5.10 -5.22 -49.09
C THR A 39 3.88 -6.12 -48.89
N HIS A 40 3.12 -5.93 -47.82
CA HIS A 40 2.01 -6.80 -47.44
C HIS A 40 0.62 -6.23 -47.77
N ARG A 41 0.55 -5.03 -48.38
CA ARG A 41 -0.70 -4.33 -48.74
C ARG A 41 -1.72 -4.34 -47.61
N THR A 42 -1.28 -3.91 -46.43
CA THR A 42 -2.10 -3.93 -45.22
C THR A 42 -1.88 -2.68 -44.38
N ASN A 43 -2.96 -2.24 -43.73
CA ASN A 43 -2.89 -1.13 -42.79
C ASN A 43 -2.25 -1.63 -41.51
N VAL A 44 -1.16 -0.99 -41.11
CA VAL A 44 -0.48 -1.28 -39.86
C VAL A 44 -0.72 -0.15 -38.87
N ARG A 45 -0.63 -0.49 -37.59
CA ARG A 45 -0.63 0.49 -36.50
C ARG A 45 0.73 0.48 -35.83
N VAL A 46 1.18 1.66 -35.42
CA VAL A 46 2.50 1.85 -34.79
C VAL A 46 2.32 2.38 -33.37
N SER A 47 3.12 1.84 -32.45
CA SER A 47 3.24 2.32 -31.07
C SER A 47 4.72 2.47 -30.75
N VAL A 48 5.12 3.59 -30.13
CA VAL A 48 6.53 3.96 -29.97
C VAL A 48 6.80 4.40 -28.53
N THR A 49 7.74 3.73 -27.88
CA THR A 49 8.32 4.12 -26.59
C THR A 49 9.79 4.55 -26.78
N ASP A 50 10.46 4.87 -25.68
CA ASP A 50 11.86 5.26 -25.70
C ASP A 50 12.79 4.06 -25.96
N ASP A 51 12.35 2.85 -25.56
CA ASP A 51 13.17 1.63 -25.61
C ASP A 51 12.76 0.65 -26.70
N ASN A 52 11.55 0.79 -27.25
CA ASN A 52 11.03 -0.11 -28.27
C ASN A 52 9.90 0.51 -29.09
N PHE A 53 9.60 -0.12 -30.22
CA PHE A 53 8.41 0.19 -31.00
C PHE A 53 7.72 -1.08 -31.48
N MET A 54 6.40 -1.00 -31.63
CA MET A 54 5.55 -2.11 -32.02
C MET A 54 4.79 -1.77 -33.30
N ILE A 55 4.78 -2.72 -34.23
CA ILE A 55 3.97 -2.68 -35.45
C ILE A 55 2.89 -3.76 -35.33
N THR A 56 1.63 -3.33 -35.19
CA THR A 56 0.47 -4.24 -35.21
C THR A 56 0.01 -4.45 -36.65
N VAL A 57 -0.04 -5.71 -37.07
CA VAL A 57 -0.47 -6.15 -38.40
C VAL A 57 -1.71 -7.06 -38.26
N PRO A 58 -2.83 -6.77 -38.94
CA PRO A 58 -4.07 -7.55 -38.81
C PRO A 58 -4.05 -8.86 -39.62
N LYS A 59 -2.92 -9.21 -40.25
CA LYS A 59 -2.73 -10.41 -41.08
C LYS A 59 -1.54 -11.23 -40.58
N ARG A 60 -1.44 -12.47 -41.06
CA ARG A 60 -0.26 -13.30 -40.83
C ARG A 60 0.95 -12.67 -41.54
N ILE A 61 2.00 -12.46 -40.77
CA ILE A 61 3.31 -11.96 -41.21
C ILE A 61 4.39 -12.84 -40.57
N GLU A 62 5.50 -13.02 -41.28
CA GLU A 62 6.69 -13.71 -40.77
C GLU A 62 7.71 -12.67 -40.29
N LEU A 63 8.43 -12.99 -39.22
CA LEU A 63 9.47 -12.11 -38.67
C LEU A 63 10.74 -12.13 -39.50
N LYS A 64 11.00 -13.28 -40.15
CA LYS A 64 12.20 -13.52 -40.95
C LYS A 64 12.32 -12.50 -42.07
N GLY A 65 13.39 -11.72 -42.01
CA GLY A 65 13.73 -10.75 -43.04
C GLY A 65 13.03 -9.40 -42.92
N LEU A 66 12.17 -9.17 -41.91
CA LEU A 66 11.56 -7.85 -41.67
C LEU A 66 12.62 -6.78 -41.40
N ALA A 67 13.67 -7.12 -40.66
CA ALA A 67 14.78 -6.22 -40.36
C ALA A 67 15.54 -5.74 -41.62
N LYS A 68 15.42 -6.46 -42.75
CA LYS A 68 16.10 -6.15 -44.01
C LYS A 68 15.28 -5.27 -44.95
N LEU A 69 14.01 -4.98 -44.64
CA LEU A 69 13.14 -4.15 -45.47
C LEU A 69 13.60 -2.68 -45.50
N VAL A 70 14.18 -2.23 -44.38
CA VAL A 70 14.71 -0.87 -44.24
C VAL A 70 16.22 -0.97 -44.09
N THR A 71 16.92 -0.19 -44.90
CA THR A 71 18.37 -0.10 -45.01
C THR A 71 18.80 1.35 -44.80
N SER A 72 20.07 1.55 -44.46
CA SER A 72 20.67 2.89 -44.32
C SER A 72 20.46 3.76 -45.57
N LYS A 73 20.42 3.14 -46.76
CA LYS A 73 20.26 3.82 -48.05
C LYS A 73 18.81 4.18 -48.38
N ASN A 74 17.83 3.34 -48.04
CA ASN A 74 16.43 3.59 -48.39
C ASN A 74 15.62 4.30 -47.29
N LEU A 75 16.16 4.43 -46.07
CA LEU A 75 15.48 4.98 -44.91
C LEU A 75 14.85 6.35 -45.17
N GLU A 76 15.62 7.27 -45.76
CA GLU A 76 15.14 8.65 -45.98
C GLU A 76 13.99 8.71 -46.99
N ASP A 77 14.09 7.97 -48.09
CA ASP A 77 13.03 7.92 -49.11
C ASP A 77 11.74 7.32 -48.53
N LEU A 78 11.85 6.20 -47.81
CA LEU A 78 10.72 5.57 -47.13
C LEU A 78 10.07 6.53 -46.14
N LEU A 79 10.86 7.25 -45.34
CA LEU A 79 10.35 8.24 -44.39
C LEU A 79 9.64 9.40 -45.08
N ARG A 80 10.24 9.97 -46.13
CA ARG A 80 9.61 11.06 -46.90
C ARG A 80 8.24 10.64 -47.44
N ARG A 81 8.13 9.42 -47.96
CA ARG A 81 6.88 8.85 -48.46
C ARG A 81 5.88 8.57 -47.34
N ALA A 82 6.35 8.03 -46.21
CA ALA A 82 5.53 7.71 -45.03
C ALA A 82 4.90 8.96 -44.39
N ILE A 83 5.64 10.08 -44.32
CA ILE A 83 5.18 11.28 -43.62
C ILE A 83 4.35 12.22 -44.50
N ARG A 84 4.48 12.17 -45.83
CA ARG A 84 3.88 13.14 -46.78
C ARG A 84 2.41 13.46 -46.51
N ASN A 85 1.61 12.45 -46.19
CA ASN A 85 0.15 12.58 -46.01
C ASN A 85 -0.29 12.58 -44.53
N THR A 86 0.66 12.69 -43.60
CA THR A 86 0.38 12.62 -42.16
C THR A 86 -0.02 13.98 -41.58
N GLU A 87 -0.74 13.96 -40.45
CA GLU A 87 -1.07 15.20 -39.74
C GLU A 87 0.18 15.90 -39.16
N LEU A 88 1.21 15.11 -38.79
CA LEU A 88 2.51 15.63 -38.38
C LEU A 88 3.10 16.55 -39.45
N PHE A 89 3.06 16.12 -40.71
CA PHE A 89 3.57 16.91 -41.82
C PHE A 89 2.77 18.20 -42.01
N LYS A 90 1.43 18.12 -42.03
CA LYS A 90 0.56 19.29 -42.16
C LYS A 90 0.78 20.31 -41.03
N GLN A 91 0.93 19.83 -39.80
CA GLN A 91 1.17 20.66 -38.63
C GLN A 91 2.52 21.38 -38.72
N ARG A 92 3.60 20.66 -39.08
CA ARG A 92 4.94 21.24 -39.23
C ARG A 92 5.02 22.17 -40.43
N PHE A 93 4.38 21.82 -41.54
CA PHE A 93 4.26 22.69 -42.70
C PHE A 93 3.61 24.02 -42.32
N ARG A 94 2.53 24.00 -41.52
CA ARG A 94 1.90 25.23 -41.02
C ARG A 94 2.88 26.11 -40.25
N HIS A 95 3.72 25.53 -39.38
CA HIS A 95 4.71 26.27 -38.62
C HIS A 95 5.77 26.91 -39.54
N CYS A 96 6.33 26.12 -40.47
CA CYS A 96 7.28 26.59 -41.47
C CYS A 96 6.68 27.71 -42.34
N ALA A 97 5.49 27.49 -42.89
CA ALA A 97 4.77 28.42 -43.74
C ALA A 97 4.37 29.72 -43.01
N THR A 98 4.13 29.64 -41.70
CA THR A 98 3.88 30.82 -40.89
C THR A 98 5.17 31.60 -40.61
N ARG A 99 6.29 30.93 -40.33
CA ARG A 99 7.59 31.60 -40.15
C ARG A 99 8.13 32.21 -41.44
N SER A 100 7.82 31.63 -42.60
CA SER A 100 8.15 32.18 -43.91
C SER A 100 7.14 33.22 -44.43
N PHE A 101 6.20 33.66 -43.58
CA PHE A 101 5.15 34.64 -43.91
C PHE A 101 4.18 34.24 -45.03
N MET A 102 4.14 32.97 -45.43
CA MET A 102 3.13 32.45 -46.37
C MET A 102 1.73 32.37 -45.75
N ILE A 103 1.68 32.23 -44.42
CA ILE A 103 0.44 32.20 -43.65
C ILE A 103 0.45 33.37 -42.67
N LEU A 104 -0.52 34.26 -42.82
CA LEU A 104 -0.69 35.43 -41.96
C LEU A 104 -1.18 35.02 -40.57
N ARG A 105 -0.41 35.38 -39.53
CA ARG A 105 -0.84 35.34 -38.12
C ARG A 105 -1.85 36.45 -37.80
N ASN A 106 -1.64 37.63 -38.40
CA ASN A 106 -2.46 38.82 -38.22
C ASN A 106 -3.01 39.29 -39.56
N TYR A 107 -4.29 39.64 -39.59
CA TYR A 107 -4.92 40.22 -40.76
C TYR A 107 -5.63 41.52 -40.36
N LYS A 108 -5.21 42.65 -40.94
CA LYS A 108 -5.74 43.99 -40.65
C LYS A 108 -5.73 44.31 -39.14
N GLY A 109 -4.62 44.03 -38.47
CA GLY A 109 -4.44 44.29 -37.03
C GLY A 109 -5.19 43.34 -36.09
N ARG A 110 -5.86 42.30 -36.61
CA ARG A 110 -6.54 41.28 -35.80
C ARG A 110 -5.86 39.92 -35.94
N GLU A 111 -5.75 39.19 -34.84
CA GLU A 111 -5.23 37.83 -34.85
C GLU A 111 -6.15 36.88 -35.62
N VAL A 112 -5.55 35.99 -36.41
CA VAL A 112 -6.26 34.94 -37.15
C VAL A 112 -6.32 33.69 -36.27
N SER A 113 -7.52 33.15 -36.07
CA SER A 113 -7.70 31.94 -35.25
C SER A 113 -6.93 30.73 -35.80
N ILE A 114 -6.52 29.82 -34.91
CA ILE A 114 -5.74 28.62 -35.24
C ILE A 114 -6.44 27.77 -36.32
N GLY A 115 -7.75 27.53 -36.19
CA GLY A 115 -8.51 26.78 -37.18
C GLY A 115 -8.51 27.43 -38.57
N ARG A 116 -8.56 28.77 -38.64
CA ARG A 116 -8.43 29.50 -39.92
C ARG A 116 -7.01 29.41 -40.48
N GLN A 117 -5.99 29.47 -39.64
CA GLN A 117 -4.60 29.26 -40.07
C GLN A 117 -4.39 27.85 -40.61
N GLN A 118 -4.96 26.82 -39.97
CA GLN A 118 -4.90 25.43 -40.43
C GLN A 118 -5.57 25.26 -41.81
N LEU A 119 -6.78 25.79 -41.99
CA LEU A 119 -7.50 25.71 -43.27
C LEU A 119 -6.77 26.44 -44.41
N ARG A 120 -6.17 27.60 -44.12
CA ARG A 120 -5.32 28.32 -45.09
C ARG A 120 -4.05 27.55 -45.41
N SER A 121 -3.39 27.00 -44.38
CA SER A 121 -2.18 26.20 -44.53
C SER A 121 -2.41 25.00 -45.43
N GLN A 122 -3.52 24.31 -45.22
CA GLN A 122 -3.85 23.10 -45.97
C GLN A 122 -4.09 23.43 -47.44
N ARG A 123 -4.86 24.49 -47.76
CA ARG A 123 -5.04 24.95 -49.14
C ARG A 123 -3.74 25.32 -49.84
N VAL A 124 -2.83 25.98 -49.12
CA VAL A 124 -1.50 26.33 -49.66
C VAL A 124 -0.69 25.05 -49.91
N LEU A 125 -0.70 24.10 -48.97
CA LEU A 125 -0.01 22.83 -49.12
C LEU A 125 -0.55 22.02 -50.31
N ASP A 126 -1.86 21.97 -50.48
CA ASP A 126 -2.52 21.27 -51.59
C ASP A 126 -2.07 21.83 -52.95
N TRP A 127 -1.93 23.15 -53.07
CA TRP A 127 -1.42 23.79 -54.29
C TRP A 127 0.08 23.55 -54.50
N LEU A 128 0.87 23.56 -53.43
CA LEU A 128 2.32 23.31 -53.50
C LEU A 128 2.68 21.87 -53.85
N HIS A 129 1.76 20.91 -53.74
CA HIS A 129 2.01 19.53 -54.17
C HIS A 129 2.28 19.42 -55.68
N GLU A 130 1.87 20.40 -56.47
CA GLU A 130 2.15 20.48 -57.93
C GLU A 130 3.54 21.04 -58.23
N ILE A 131 4.18 21.71 -57.26
CA ILE A 131 5.48 22.35 -57.45
C ILE A 131 6.57 21.46 -56.87
N VAL A 132 7.43 20.96 -57.74
CA VAL A 132 8.62 20.20 -57.34
C VAL A 132 9.56 21.13 -56.59
N ASP A 133 10.13 20.65 -55.48
CA ASP A 133 11.26 21.27 -54.80
C ASP A 133 11.02 22.64 -54.13
N PHE A 134 9.79 22.93 -53.68
CA PHE A 134 9.49 24.17 -52.98
C PHE A 134 10.26 24.32 -51.64
N PRO A 135 10.95 25.46 -51.37
CA PRO A 135 11.84 25.61 -50.21
C PRO A 135 11.19 25.34 -48.86
N VAL A 136 9.96 25.83 -48.63
CA VAL A 136 9.26 25.65 -47.34
C VAL A 136 8.84 24.20 -47.13
N VAL A 137 8.53 23.48 -48.22
CA VAL A 137 8.25 22.05 -48.19
C VAL A 137 9.54 21.28 -47.87
N LYS A 138 10.67 21.63 -48.49
CA LYS A 138 11.99 21.05 -48.18
C LYS A 138 12.35 21.25 -46.71
N GLU A 139 12.17 22.47 -46.21
CA GLU A 139 12.43 22.79 -44.81
C GLU A 139 11.50 22.02 -43.85
N THR A 140 10.24 21.83 -44.24
CA THR A 140 9.31 21.00 -43.46
C THR A 140 9.80 19.55 -43.35
N TYR A 141 10.30 18.98 -44.45
CA TYR A 141 10.93 17.66 -44.40
C TYR A 141 12.16 17.67 -43.49
N ASN A 142 13.03 18.67 -43.61
CA ASN A 142 14.24 18.77 -42.78
C ASN A 142 13.91 18.83 -41.29
N GLU A 143 12.98 19.69 -40.86
CA GLU A 143 12.56 19.76 -39.46
C GLU A 143 12.00 18.43 -38.96
N ILE A 144 11.16 17.75 -39.75
CA ILE A 144 10.58 16.47 -39.31
C ILE A 144 11.67 15.41 -39.19
N LEU A 145 12.56 15.30 -40.17
CA LEU A 145 13.57 14.26 -40.22
C LEU A 145 14.69 14.45 -39.19
N HIS A 146 15.08 15.69 -38.89
CA HIS A 146 16.25 15.99 -38.03
C HIS A 146 15.90 16.62 -36.68
N GLU A 147 14.76 17.30 -36.52
CA GLU A 147 14.37 17.91 -35.23
C GLU A 147 13.29 17.13 -34.49
N VAL A 148 12.27 16.64 -35.21
CA VAL A 148 11.23 15.79 -34.60
C VAL A 148 11.76 14.37 -34.44
N MET A 149 12.30 13.83 -35.52
CA MET A 149 12.96 12.53 -35.55
C MET A 149 14.47 12.71 -35.47
N ASP A 150 15.19 11.60 -35.47
CA ASP A 150 16.64 11.58 -35.54
C ASP A 150 17.09 10.65 -36.68
N LEU A 151 17.04 11.19 -37.90
CA LEU A 151 17.38 10.46 -39.12
C LEU A 151 18.86 10.02 -39.13
N ASP A 152 19.76 10.83 -38.59
CA ASP A 152 21.19 10.61 -38.70
C ASP A 152 21.63 9.42 -37.83
N HIS A 153 21.20 9.39 -36.56
CA HIS A 153 21.46 8.22 -35.70
C HIS A 153 20.69 6.97 -36.18
N ALA A 154 19.47 7.13 -36.70
CA ALA A 154 18.73 6.00 -37.27
C ALA A 154 19.48 5.38 -38.47
N ARG A 155 20.10 6.21 -39.33
CA ARG A 155 20.93 5.76 -40.45
C ARG A 155 22.21 5.07 -39.97
N GLU A 156 22.86 5.62 -38.95
CA GLU A 156 24.05 5.01 -38.33
C GLU A 156 23.73 3.61 -37.78
N ILE A 157 22.65 3.47 -37.03
CA ILE A 157 22.23 2.19 -36.43
C ILE A 157 21.95 1.15 -37.52
N LEU A 158 21.24 1.51 -38.58
CA LEU A 158 21.02 0.60 -39.70
C LEU A 158 22.34 0.22 -40.40
N GLY A 159 23.26 1.18 -40.57
CA GLY A 159 24.59 0.90 -41.13
C GLY A 159 25.40 -0.08 -40.27
N ARG A 160 25.32 0.03 -38.95
CA ARG A 160 25.97 -0.90 -38.00
C ARG A 160 25.33 -2.28 -37.99
N ILE A 161 24.02 -2.37 -38.20
CA ILE A 161 23.32 -3.65 -38.42
C ILE A 161 23.78 -4.28 -39.74
N GLU A 162 23.90 -3.50 -40.82
CA GLU A 162 24.36 -3.95 -42.13
C GLU A 162 25.82 -4.42 -42.11
N ALA A 163 26.68 -3.74 -41.34
CA ALA A 163 28.08 -4.12 -41.14
C ALA A 163 28.27 -5.35 -40.24
N GLY A 164 27.20 -5.81 -39.57
CA GLY A 164 27.24 -6.95 -38.65
C GLY A 164 27.77 -6.61 -37.25
N GLU A 165 27.99 -5.32 -36.93
CA GLU A 165 28.36 -4.88 -35.58
C GLU A 165 27.21 -5.05 -34.59
N ILE A 166 25.97 -4.86 -35.05
CA ILE A 166 24.75 -5.07 -34.27
C ILE A 166 24.06 -6.33 -34.79
N THR A 167 24.00 -7.35 -33.93
CA THR A 167 23.31 -8.60 -34.26
C THR A 167 21.81 -8.49 -33.96
N VAL A 168 20.99 -8.94 -34.91
CA VAL A 168 19.53 -8.96 -34.79
C VAL A 168 19.05 -10.39 -34.56
N ALA A 169 18.62 -10.68 -33.33
CA ALA A 169 17.95 -11.94 -33.00
C ALA A 169 16.43 -11.81 -33.26
N GLU A 170 15.83 -12.84 -33.85
CA GLU A 170 14.39 -12.93 -34.14
C GLU A 170 13.79 -14.05 -33.28
N SER A 171 12.69 -13.78 -32.56
CA SER A 171 11.92 -14.80 -31.83
C SER A 171 10.80 -15.37 -32.70
N ASP A 172 10.23 -16.50 -32.30
CA ASP A 172 8.94 -16.94 -32.84
C ASP A 172 7.78 -16.12 -32.27
N PHE A 173 6.61 -16.20 -32.90
CA PHE A 173 5.38 -15.59 -32.39
C PHE A 173 4.85 -16.36 -31.17
N ALA A 174 4.72 -15.67 -30.04
CA ALA A 174 4.12 -16.19 -28.82
C ALA A 174 2.76 -15.52 -28.52
N SER A 175 1.94 -16.19 -27.71
CA SER A 175 0.68 -15.64 -27.16
C SER A 175 0.90 -14.71 -25.96
N LEU A 176 2.12 -14.63 -25.45
CA LEU A 176 2.51 -13.83 -24.30
C LEU A 176 3.72 -12.98 -24.69
N PRO A 177 3.64 -11.63 -24.59
CA PRO A 177 4.80 -10.79 -24.80
C PRO A 177 5.79 -10.90 -23.63
N SER A 178 7.06 -10.58 -23.89
CA SER A 178 8.09 -10.48 -22.88
C SER A 178 7.83 -9.29 -21.94
N PRO A 179 8.38 -9.30 -20.71
CA PRO A 179 8.28 -8.17 -19.79
C PRO A 179 8.73 -6.84 -20.39
N PHE A 180 9.76 -6.86 -21.25
CA PHE A 180 10.26 -5.66 -21.92
C PHE A 180 9.26 -5.09 -22.94
N ALA A 181 8.36 -5.91 -23.47
CA ALA A 181 7.35 -5.51 -24.44
C ALA A 181 6.08 -4.94 -23.80
N HIS A 182 5.88 -5.07 -22.48
CA HIS A 182 4.63 -4.68 -21.82
C HIS A 182 4.29 -3.19 -22.04
N ASN A 183 5.26 -2.29 -21.87
CA ASN A 183 5.04 -0.85 -21.99
C ASN A 183 4.52 -0.45 -23.38
N VAL A 184 5.08 -1.00 -24.45
CA VAL A 184 4.63 -0.68 -25.82
C VAL A 184 3.32 -1.37 -26.19
N VAL A 185 3.08 -2.57 -25.66
CA VAL A 185 1.77 -3.23 -25.80
C VAL A 185 0.68 -2.39 -25.17
N LEU A 186 0.91 -1.86 -23.96
CA LEU A 186 -0.03 -0.95 -23.29
C LEU A 186 -0.25 0.35 -24.07
N GLN A 187 0.81 0.95 -24.60
CA GLN A 187 0.70 2.15 -25.43
C GLN A 187 -0.04 1.90 -26.75
N GLY A 188 -0.02 0.66 -27.25
CA GLY A 188 -0.81 0.23 -28.40
C GLY A 188 -2.28 -0.05 -28.10
N VAL A 189 -2.70 -0.07 -26.83
CA VAL A 189 -4.11 -0.12 -26.46
C VAL A 189 -4.74 1.26 -26.70
N SER A 190 -5.87 1.27 -27.40
CA SER A 190 -6.59 2.48 -27.84
C SER A 190 -6.66 3.56 -26.75
N ASP A 191 -6.51 4.82 -27.14
CA ASP A 191 -6.67 5.98 -26.26
C ASP A 191 -8.11 6.18 -25.74
N LEU A 192 -9.07 5.38 -26.25
CA LEU A 192 -10.45 5.33 -25.74
C LEU A 192 -10.62 4.44 -24.50
N VAL A 193 -9.57 3.73 -24.08
CA VAL A 193 -9.58 2.80 -22.95
C VAL A 193 -9.23 3.55 -21.66
N LEU A 194 -10.02 3.35 -20.60
CA LEU A 194 -9.84 4.01 -19.31
C LEU A 194 -8.47 3.63 -18.70
N MET A 195 -7.92 4.50 -17.84
CA MET A 195 -6.64 4.20 -17.16
C MET A 195 -6.71 2.92 -16.31
N GLU A 196 -7.89 2.62 -15.75
CA GLU A 196 -8.15 1.40 -14.98
C GLU A 196 -7.93 0.11 -15.80
N ASP A 197 -8.36 0.12 -17.06
CA ASP A 197 -8.23 -1.01 -18.00
C ASP A 197 -6.78 -1.23 -18.44
N ARG A 198 -5.98 -0.16 -18.54
CA ARG A 198 -4.54 -0.27 -18.85
C ARG A 198 -3.78 -0.95 -17.71
N SER A 199 -4.07 -0.56 -16.47
CA SER A 199 -3.50 -1.20 -15.28
C SER A 199 -3.96 -2.65 -15.13
N ALA A 200 -5.21 -2.97 -15.50
CA ALA A 200 -5.72 -4.34 -15.51
C ALA A 200 -5.00 -5.22 -16.53
N LEU A 201 -4.77 -4.71 -17.75
CA LEU A 201 -4.03 -5.44 -18.77
C LEU A 201 -2.56 -5.67 -18.37
N LEU A 202 -1.90 -4.68 -17.77
CA LEU A 202 -0.52 -4.85 -17.28
C LEU A 202 -0.45 -5.96 -16.22
N ARG A 203 -1.41 -5.99 -15.30
CA ARG A 203 -1.54 -7.04 -14.27
C ARG A 203 -1.74 -8.42 -14.90
N GLU A 204 -2.61 -8.52 -15.92
CA GLU A 204 -2.84 -9.78 -16.64
C GLU A 204 -1.56 -10.29 -17.33
N LEU A 205 -0.83 -9.40 -18.02
CA LEU A 205 0.42 -9.75 -18.69
C LEU A 205 1.49 -10.19 -17.68
N HIS A 206 1.65 -9.45 -16.58
CA HIS A 206 2.59 -9.81 -15.51
C HIS A 206 2.25 -11.17 -14.89
N ARG A 207 0.97 -11.44 -14.63
CA ARG A 207 0.49 -12.75 -14.14
C ARG A 207 0.88 -13.89 -15.07
N LYS A 208 0.61 -13.76 -16.37
CA LYS A 208 0.95 -14.79 -17.37
C LYS A 208 2.46 -15.04 -17.48
N VAL A 209 3.28 -14.00 -17.29
CA VAL A 209 4.74 -14.17 -17.22
C VAL A 209 5.14 -14.95 -15.97
N LEU A 210 4.60 -14.60 -14.80
CA LEU A 210 4.88 -15.30 -13.55
C LEU A 210 4.47 -16.78 -13.61
N GLU A 211 3.30 -17.08 -14.17
CA GLU A 211 2.82 -18.45 -14.43
C GLU A 211 3.79 -19.26 -15.31
N ARG A 212 4.54 -18.60 -16.21
CA ARG A 212 5.46 -19.26 -17.14
C ARG A 212 6.86 -19.47 -16.58
N VAL A 213 7.30 -18.58 -15.69
CA VAL A 213 8.68 -18.53 -15.14
C VAL A 213 8.78 -19.27 -13.81
N MET A 214 7.73 -19.26 -12.98
CA MET A 214 7.73 -19.96 -11.70
C MET A 214 7.06 -21.33 -11.83
N PRO A 215 7.66 -22.40 -11.27
CA PRO A 215 6.94 -23.66 -11.08
C PRO A 215 5.70 -23.42 -10.22
N SER A 216 4.57 -24.00 -10.63
CA SER A 216 3.26 -23.89 -9.99
C SER A 216 3.28 -24.11 -8.47
N ASP A 217 4.29 -24.81 -7.95
CA ASP A 217 4.48 -25.18 -6.56
C ASP A 217 4.89 -24.02 -5.64
N GLN A 218 5.48 -22.94 -6.15
CA GLN A 218 5.90 -21.79 -5.32
C GLN A 218 4.83 -20.70 -5.22
N ILE A 219 4.11 -20.40 -6.31
CA ILE A 219 3.02 -19.41 -6.30
C ILE A 219 1.80 -19.92 -5.52
N SER A 220 1.51 -21.23 -5.59
CA SER A 220 0.41 -21.86 -4.87
C SER A 220 0.63 -22.00 -3.36
N SER A 221 1.86 -21.85 -2.87
CA SER A 221 2.19 -22.10 -1.46
C SER A 221 1.80 -20.98 -0.48
N ILE A 222 1.55 -19.75 -0.98
CA ILE A 222 1.20 -18.57 -0.14
C ILE A 222 -0.11 -17.90 -0.58
N GLN A 223 -0.61 -18.20 -1.78
CA GLN A 223 -1.86 -17.62 -2.27
C GLN A 223 -3.07 -18.40 -1.76
N PHE A 224 -3.90 -17.73 -0.97
CA PHE A 224 -5.14 -18.28 -0.45
C PHE A 224 -6.31 -17.93 -1.36
N GLN A 225 -7.32 -18.79 -1.38
CA GLN A 225 -8.58 -18.48 -2.05
C GLN A 225 -9.31 -17.37 -1.27
N PRO A 226 -9.92 -16.36 -1.93
CA PRO A 226 -10.62 -15.28 -1.24
C PRO A 226 -11.65 -15.75 -0.21
N GLY A 227 -12.40 -16.82 -0.53
CA GLY A 227 -13.39 -17.40 0.38
C GLY A 227 -12.78 -17.98 1.66
N GLU A 228 -11.58 -18.54 1.58
CA GLU A 228 -10.89 -19.13 2.73
C GLU A 228 -10.41 -18.07 3.72
N ILE A 229 -9.85 -16.97 3.21
CA ILE A 229 -9.46 -15.83 4.04
C ILE A 229 -10.68 -15.25 4.74
N VAL A 230 -11.75 -14.98 3.99
CA VAL A 230 -12.98 -14.39 4.55
C VAL A 230 -13.57 -15.27 5.65
N GLU A 231 -13.60 -16.59 5.44
CA GLU A 231 -14.10 -17.53 6.45
C GLU A 231 -13.19 -17.57 7.70
N TYR A 232 -11.86 -17.56 7.52
CA TYR A 232 -10.90 -17.54 8.61
C TYR A 232 -11.08 -16.32 9.53
N PHE A 233 -11.11 -15.11 8.94
CA PHE A 233 -11.27 -13.87 9.70
C PHE A 233 -12.67 -13.74 10.30
N ARG A 234 -13.72 -14.21 9.60
CA ARG A 234 -15.08 -14.24 10.16
C ARG A 234 -15.20 -15.16 11.37
N ARG A 235 -14.51 -16.29 11.38
CA ARG A 235 -14.49 -17.22 12.53
C ARG A 235 -13.77 -16.66 13.76
N LYS A 236 -12.82 -15.75 13.53
CA LYS A 236 -12.02 -15.11 14.59
C LYS A 236 -12.79 -14.04 15.36
N LEU A 237 -13.83 -13.47 14.75
CA LEU A 237 -14.67 -12.46 15.38
C LEU A 237 -15.56 -13.08 16.47
N PRO A 238 -15.59 -12.50 17.69
CA PRO A 238 -16.46 -12.98 18.75
C PRO A 238 -17.93 -12.66 18.40
N LYS A 239 -18.80 -13.66 18.59
CA LYS A 239 -20.24 -13.46 18.43
C LYS A 239 -20.80 -12.68 19.62
N VAL A 240 -21.75 -11.79 19.35
CA VAL A 240 -22.38 -10.97 20.38
C VAL A 240 -23.78 -11.49 20.69
N ALA A 241 -23.91 -12.16 21.84
CA ALA A 241 -25.18 -12.70 22.32
C ALA A 241 -25.65 -12.03 23.61
N ARG A 242 -24.74 -11.42 24.38
CA ARG A 242 -24.99 -10.75 25.66
C ARG A 242 -24.25 -9.41 25.72
N LYS A 243 -24.52 -8.63 26.76
CA LYS A 243 -23.93 -7.31 26.99
C LYS A 243 -22.40 -7.38 27.11
N GLU A 244 -21.88 -8.36 27.82
CA GLU A 244 -20.44 -8.51 28.10
C GLU A 244 -19.64 -8.82 26.82
N ASP A 245 -20.29 -9.47 25.84
CA ASP A 245 -19.67 -9.83 24.56
C ASP A 245 -19.33 -8.60 23.72
N ILE A 246 -20.05 -7.47 23.91
CA ILE A 246 -19.75 -6.21 23.20
C ILE A 246 -18.36 -5.71 23.58
N LEU A 247 -17.96 -5.82 24.84
CA LEU A 247 -16.63 -5.41 25.29
C LEU A 247 -15.54 -6.30 24.69
N SER A 248 -15.77 -7.62 24.65
CA SER A 248 -14.85 -8.57 24.02
C SER A 248 -14.72 -8.33 22.51
N TYR A 249 -15.83 -7.97 21.85
CA TYR A 249 -15.85 -7.59 20.44
C TYR A 249 -15.04 -6.32 20.19
N LEU A 250 -15.28 -5.26 20.97
CA LEU A 250 -14.57 -4.00 20.84
C LEU A 250 -13.10 -4.11 21.22
N ASP A 251 -12.74 -4.95 22.20
CA ASP A 251 -11.35 -5.23 22.53
C ASP A 251 -10.63 -5.83 21.32
N ARG A 252 -11.22 -6.83 20.65
CA ARG A 252 -10.65 -7.45 19.45
C ARG A 252 -10.59 -6.48 18.27
N VAL A 253 -11.68 -5.76 18.01
CA VAL A 253 -11.87 -4.97 16.78
C VAL A 253 -11.28 -3.56 16.86
N GLY A 254 -11.07 -3.05 18.07
CA GLY A 254 -10.64 -1.68 18.35
C GLY A 254 -11.83 -0.74 18.49
N ASP A 255 -12.55 -0.49 17.40
CA ASP A 255 -13.70 0.41 17.33
C ASP A 255 -14.79 -0.09 16.37
N ALA A 256 -16.05 0.20 16.70
CA ALA A 256 -17.17 -0.12 15.84
C ALA A 256 -18.37 0.81 16.06
N ASN A 257 -19.27 0.84 15.09
CA ASN A 257 -20.59 1.42 15.24
C ASN A 257 -21.50 0.49 16.06
N LEU A 258 -22.08 1.03 17.13
CA LEU A 258 -22.95 0.28 18.04
C LEU A 258 -24.42 0.68 17.94
N LEU A 259 -24.73 1.73 17.16
CA LEU A 259 -26.07 2.31 17.09
C LEU A 259 -26.68 2.24 15.69
N GLN A 260 -25.87 2.04 14.66
CA GLN A 260 -26.28 2.00 13.25
C GLN A 260 -25.56 0.87 12.49
N GLU A 261 -26.25 0.27 11.53
CA GLU A 261 -25.70 -0.69 10.56
C GLU A 261 -24.93 0.06 9.47
N LYS A 262 -23.86 0.75 9.85
CA LYS A 262 -23.02 1.53 8.93
C LYS A 262 -21.56 1.24 9.16
N GLY A 263 -20.86 0.92 8.06
CA GLY A 263 -19.43 0.62 8.09
C GLY A 263 -19.16 -0.55 9.03
N ARG A 264 -18.05 -0.48 9.75
CA ARG A 264 -17.73 -1.45 10.80
C ARG A 264 -18.73 -1.33 11.94
N ASN A 265 -19.55 -2.36 12.13
CA ASN A 265 -20.63 -2.34 13.11
C ASN A 265 -20.68 -3.66 13.88
N VAL A 266 -21.36 -3.68 15.02
CA VAL A 266 -21.50 -4.88 15.86
C VAL A 266 -22.62 -5.83 15.39
N PHE A 267 -23.56 -5.33 14.58
CA PHE A 267 -24.76 -6.07 14.19
C PHE A 267 -24.45 -7.24 13.24
N ASP A 268 -23.39 -7.15 12.44
CA ASP A 268 -22.95 -8.23 11.54
C ASP A 268 -22.56 -9.54 12.26
N VAL A 269 -22.20 -9.45 13.55
CA VAL A 269 -21.79 -10.59 14.40
C VAL A 269 -22.75 -10.84 15.56
N ALA A 270 -23.80 -10.02 15.69
CA ALA A 270 -24.77 -10.13 16.78
C ALA A 270 -25.82 -11.20 16.46
N THR A 271 -26.09 -12.08 17.44
CA THR A 271 -27.24 -12.99 17.39
C THR A 271 -28.46 -12.40 18.10
N ALA A 272 -28.26 -11.36 18.91
CA ALA A 272 -29.32 -10.64 19.60
C ALA A 272 -30.04 -9.64 18.68
N SER A 273 -31.21 -9.15 19.09
CA SER A 273 -31.97 -8.19 18.29
C SER A 273 -31.28 -6.82 18.21
N PHE A 274 -31.52 -6.08 17.13
CA PHE A 274 -31.00 -4.71 16.95
C PHE A 274 -31.30 -3.79 18.14
N SER A 275 -32.49 -3.93 18.73
CA SER A 275 -32.92 -3.15 19.90
C SER A 275 -32.12 -3.50 21.15
N ASP A 276 -31.88 -4.78 21.39
CA ASP A 276 -31.15 -5.25 22.58
C ASP A 276 -29.68 -4.81 22.55
N VAL A 277 -29.02 -4.94 21.40
CA VAL A 277 -27.63 -4.51 21.23
C VAL A 277 -27.48 -3.01 21.45
N ARG A 278 -28.41 -2.19 20.92
CA ARG A 278 -28.44 -0.74 21.18
C ARG A 278 -28.64 -0.44 22.66
N LYS A 279 -29.55 -1.14 23.34
CA LYS A 279 -29.82 -0.97 24.77
C LYS A 279 -28.58 -1.32 25.61
N TRP A 280 -27.93 -2.45 25.35
CA TRP A 280 -26.69 -2.84 26.03
C TRP A 280 -25.56 -1.85 25.79
N SER A 281 -25.43 -1.35 24.57
CA SER A 281 -24.45 -0.31 24.23
C SER A 281 -24.70 0.96 25.03
N GLY A 282 -25.96 1.38 25.18
CA GLY A 282 -26.33 2.49 26.07
C GLY A 282 -25.90 2.28 27.51
N GLN A 283 -26.17 1.10 28.07
CA GLN A 283 -25.76 0.74 29.43
C GLN A 283 -24.24 0.79 29.61
N LEU A 284 -23.47 0.29 28.63
CA LEU A 284 -22.00 0.33 28.66
C LEU A 284 -21.45 1.76 28.56
N MET A 285 -22.13 2.65 27.83
CA MET A 285 -21.79 4.09 27.79
C MET A 285 -22.05 4.76 29.14
N ASP A 286 -23.17 4.43 29.79
CA ASP A 286 -23.54 5.00 31.09
C ASP A 286 -22.62 4.51 32.22
N GLU A 287 -22.19 3.25 32.16
CA GLU A 287 -21.16 2.67 33.04
C GLU A 287 -19.75 3.22 32.77
N GLY A 288 -19.55 3.91 31.64
CA GLY A 288 -18.27 4.49 31.26
C GLY A 288 -17.21 3.46 30.84
N LEU A 289 -17.63 2.27 30.39
CA LEU A 289 -16.75 1.22 29.89
C LEU A 289 -16.36 1.44 28.42
N ILE A 290 -17.23 2.12 27.66
CA ILE A 290 -16.99 2.49 26.26
C ILE A 290 -17.22 3.99 26.06
N GLU A 291 -16.49 4.57 25.11
CA GLU A 291 -16.65 5.97 24.73
C GLU A 291 -16.66 6.14 23.22
N SER A 292 -17.30 7.22 22.77
CA SER A 292 -17.28 7.58 21.35
C SER A 292 -15.90 8.10 20.92
N VAL A 293 -15.45 7.66 19.75
CA VAL A 293 -14.22 8.10 19.08
C VAL A 293 -14.56 8.60 17.68
N TRP A 294 -13.86 9.64 17.22
CA TRP A 294 -14.03 10.18 15.86
C TRP A 294 -13.01 9.54 14.92
N THR A 295 -13.48 8.82 13.91
CA THR A 295 -12.65 8.31 12.83
C THR A 295 -13.02 8.99 11.51
N PRO A 296 -12.19 8.90 10.47
CA PRO A 296 -12.56 9.37 9.13
C PRO A 296 -13.82 8.71 8.57
N GLN A 297 -14.18 7.51 9.05
CA GLN A 297 -15.39 6.79 8.65
C GLN A 297 -16.65 7.27 9.41
N GLY A 298 -16.48 7.95 10.54
CA GLY A 298 -17.57 8.52 11.33
C GLY A 298 -17.32 8.44 12.84
N ILE A 299 -18.40 8.55 13.62
CA ILE A 299 -18.34 8.34 15.07
C ILE A 299 -18.55 6.86 15.35
N HIS A 300 -17.53 6.23 15.94
CA HIS A 300 -17.58 4.85 16.45
C HIS A 300 -17.44 4.85 17.97
N TRP A 301 -17.50 3.68 18.58
CA TRP A 301 -17.26 3.47 20.00
C TRP A 301 -16.10 2.50 20.20
N ALA A 302 -15.26 2.80 21.18
CA ALA A 302 -14.12 1.99 21.57
C ALA A 302 -14.12 1.77 23.09
N PRO A 303 -13.45 0.73 23.62
CA PRO A 303 -13.23 0.57 25.05
C PRO A 303 -12.48 1.79 25.60
N LYS A 304 -12.82 2.21 26.81
CA LYS A 304 -12.23 3.42 27.41
C LYS A 304 -10.69 3.40 27.42
N ASP A 305 -10.10 2.25 27.67
CA ASP A 305 -8.64 2.06 27.71
C ASP A 305 -7.97 2.22 26.34
N HIS A 306 -8.72 2.04 25.25
CA HIS A 306 -8.21 2.19 23.88
C HIS A 306 -8.37 3.61 23.33
N VAL A 307 -9.25 4.42 23.93
CA VAL A 307 -9.51 5.81 23.50
C VAL A 307 -8.23 6.64 23.31
N PRO A 308 -7.21 6.57 24.20
CA PRO A 308 -5.98 7.34 24.02
C PRO A 308 -5.25 7.06 22.69
N ASN A 309 -5.34 5.84 22.14
CA ASN A 309 -4.72 5.52 20.86
C ASN A 309 -5.38 6.32 19.72
N TYR A 310 -6.72 6.34 19.69
CA TYR A 310 -7.49 7.11 18.71
C TYR A 310 -7.29 8.62 18.86
N VAL A 311 -7.20 9.12 20.09
CA VAL A 311 -6.90 10.54 20.34
C VAL A 311 -5.52 10.89 19.77
N SER A 312 -4.53 10.02 19.96
CA SER A 312 -3.14 10.28 19.53
C SER A 312 -3.03 10.36 18.01
N VAL A 313 -3.75 9.49 17.28
CA VAL A 313 -3.73 9.45 15.82
C VAL A 313 -4.64 10.51 15.18
N TYR A 314 -5.88 10.69 15.67
CA TYR A 314 -6.90 11.47 14.97
C TYR A 314 -7.18 12.86 15.55
N ALA A 315 -6.80 13.16 16.79
CA ALA A 315 -7.26 14.39 17.44
C ALA A 315 -6.59 15.64 16.85
N GLN A 316 -7.38 16.43 16.13
CA GLN A 316 -6.95 17.66 15.48
C GLN A 316 -6.61 18.73 16.52
N ARG A 317 -5.42 19.34 16.40
CA ARG A 317 -5.01 20.48 17.22
C ARG A 317 -5.62 21.76 16.65
N SER A 318 -6.84 22.09 17.04
CA SER A 318 -7.48 23.36 16.67
C SER A 318 -7.51 24.32 17.85
N ARG A 319 -7.11 25.58 17.61
CA ARG A 319 -7.34 26.66 18.58
C ARG A 319 -8.83 26.92 18.65
N LEU A 320 -9.42 26.71 19.83
CA LEU A 320 -10.84 26.93 20.04
C LEU A 320 -11.18 28.41 19.82
N LYS A 321 -12.24 28.65 19.06
CA LYS A 321 -12.83 29.98 18.93
C LYS A 321 -13.78 30.24 20.10
N PRO A 322 -14.09 31.52 20.44
CA PRO A 322 -15.01 31.84 21.53
C PRO A 322 -16.37 31.08 21.51
N PRO A 323 -16.98 30.80 20.34
CA PRO A 323 -18.20 30.02 20.29
C PRO A 323 -18.04 28.52 20.61
N GLU A 324 -16.86 27.97 20.36
CA GLU A 324 -16.50 26.57 20.68
C GLU A 324 -16.20 26.44 22.17
N GLU A 325 -15.46 27.40 22.75
CA GLU A 325 -15.19 27.47 24.19
C GLU A 325 -16.47 27.56 25.02
N LYS A 326 -17.43 28.39 24.58
CA LYS A 326 -18.73 28.53 25.25
C LYS A 326 -19.54 27.24 25.26
N VAL A 327 -19.51 26.47 24.17
CA VAL A 327 -20.21 25.17 24.12
C VAL A 327 -19.49 24.15 25.01
N LEU A 328 -18.16 24.14 24.97
CA LEU A 328 -17.37 23.25 25.82
C LEU A 328 -17.56 23.56 27.31
N SER A 329 -17.63 24.83 27.72
CA SER A 329 -17.86 25.21 29.11
C SER A 329 -19.23 24.73 29.62
N LEU A 330 -20.28 24.85 28.80
CA LEU A 330 -21.61 24.32 29.13
C LEU A 330 -21.61 22.79 29.32
N LEU A 331 -20.80 22.08 28.52
CA LEU A 331 -20.68 20.62 28.60
C LEU A 331 -19.78 20.14 29.75
N LYS A 332 -18.88 20.99 30.26
CA LYS A 332 -18.10 20.73 31.47
C LYS A 332 -18.95 20.81 32.74
N GLU A 333 -19.99 21.65 32.75
CA GLU A 333 -20.92 21.73 33.88
C GLU A 333 -21.78 20.48 34.01
N LYS A 334 -22.37 20.02 32.89
CA LYS A 334 -23.15 18.78 32.84
C LYS A 334 -23.32 18.25 31.41
N PRO A 335 -23.57 16.94 31.22
CA PRO A 335 -24.00 16.41 29.94
C PRO A 335 -25.33 17.03 29.49
N LEU A 336 -25.44 17.35 28.19
CA LEU A 336 -26.61 18.05 27.62
C LEU A 336 -27.03 17.41 26.30
N THR A 337 -28.33 17.43 26.00
CA THR A 337 -28.85 17.04 24.69
C THR A 337 -28.63 18.14 23.65
N HIS A 338 -28.69 17.80 22.36
CA HIS A 338 -28.58 18.77 21.28
C HIS A 338 -29.56 19.96 21.44
N LYS A 339 -30.81 19.66 21.80
CA LYS A 339 -31.88 20.67 22.01
C LYS A 339 -31.56 21.62 23.16
N GLU A 340 -31.00 21.09 24.25
CA GLU A 340 -30.61 21.89 25.42
C GLU A 340 -29.43 22.80 25.12
N ILE A 341 -28.42 22.29 24.40
CA ILE A 341 -27.26 23.09 23.97
C ILE A 341 -27.72 24.20 23.03
N LEU A 342 -28.65 23.91 22.11
CA LEU A 342 -29.22 24.93 21.21
C LEU A 342 -29.90 26.06 21.97
N ARG A 343 -30.74 25.73 22.97
CA ARG A 343 -31.43 26.71 23.83
C ARG A 343 -30.44 27.55 24.65
N LYS A 344 -29.47 26.91 25.30
CA LYS A 344 -28.50 27.59 26.19
C LYS A 344 -27.45 28.40 25.42
N SER A 345 -26.99 27.91 24.28
CA SER A 345 -25.98 28.60 23.47
C SER A 345 -26.54 29.78 22.68
N LYS A 346 -27.88 29.83 22.47
CA LYS A 346 -28.59 30.83 21.64
C LYS A 346 -28.04 30.92 20.22
N ARG A 347 -27.74 29.77 19.61
CA ARG A 347 -27.16 29.67 18.25
C ARG A 347 -28.15 29.06 17.26
N GLN A 348 -27.89 29.29 15.97
CA GLN A 348 -28.56 28.56 14.90
C GLN A 348 -28.11 27.09 14.87
N LYS A 349 -29.01 26.21 14.42
CA LYS A 349 -28.81 24.75 14.42
C LYS A 349 -27.55 24.33 13.67
N ASP A 350 -27.33 24.87 12.48
CA ASP A 350 -26.20 24.47 11.62
C ASP A 350 -24.86 24.93 12.19
N ALA A 351 -24.82 26.15 12.75
CA ALA A 351 -23.64 26.66 13.43
C ALA A 351 -23.27 25.85 14.69
N LEU A 352 -24.27 25.33 15.41
CA LEU A 352 -24.04 24.43 16.53
C LEU A 352 -23.51 23.06 16.07
N ASN A 353 -24.08 22.49 15.01
CA ASN A 353 -23.62 21.21 14.45
C ASN A 353 -22.14 21.28 14.03
N GLU A 354 -21.74 22.37 13.38
CA GLU A 354 -20.35 22.58 12.98
C GLU A 354 -19.42 22.74 14.19
N THR A 355 -19.89 23.43 15.24
CA THR A 355 -19.16 23.57 16.50
C THR A 355 -18.96 22.22 17.20
N LEU A 356 -20.01 21.40 17.30
CA LEU A 356 -19.94 20.07 17.90
C LEU A 356 -19.02 19.14 17.10
N ARG A 357 -19.12 19.13 15.77
CA ARG A 357 -18.21 18.34 14.90
C ARG A 357 -16.74 18.67 15.13
N LYS A 358 -16.40 19.95 15.31
CA LYS A 358 -15.02 20.37 15.61
C LYS A 358 -14.56 19.93 16.99
N LEU A 359 -15.42 20.05 18.00
CA LEU A 359 -15.11 19.59 19.36
C LEU A 359 -14.93 18.07 19.41
N GLU A 360 -15.70 17.32 18.61
CA GLU A 360 -15.57 15.87 18.45
C GLU A 360 -14.27 15.48 17.74
N ARG A 361 -13.91 16.15 16.63
CA ARG A 361 -12.62 15.96 15.93
C ARG A 361 -11.41 16.31 16.80
N SER A 362 -11.61 17.20 17.78
CA SER A 362 -10.59 17.56 18.77
C SER A 362 -10.61 16.64 20.00
N TYR A 363 -11.54 15.66 20.03
CA TYR A 363 -11.75 14.70 21.12
C TYR A 363 -12.13 15.32 22.48
N LEU A 364 -12.56 16.58 22.49
CA LEU A 364 -12.96 17.33 23.71
C LEU A 364 -14.40 17.03 24.14
N VAL A 365 -15.19 16.42 23.25
CA VAL A 365 -16.59 16.06 23.48
C VAL A 365 -16.83 14.62 23.05
N VAL A 366 -17.66 13.91 23.81
CA VAL A 366 -18.12 12.54 23.54
C VAL A 366 -19.63 12.48 23.39
N ARG A 367 -20.11 11.52 22.61
CA ARG A 367 -21.52 11.17 22.47
C ARG A 367 -21.88 10.01 23.39
N ARG A 368 -23.05 10.14 24.03
CA ARG A 368 -23.72 9.11 24.82
C ARG A 368 -25.20 9.07 24.43
N GLY A 369 -25.88 8.03 24.91
CA GLY A 369 -27.31 7.86 24.70
C GLY A 369 -27.65 7.16 23.38
N VAL A 370 -28.77 6.44 23.43
CA VAL A 370 -29.20 5.52 22.37
C VAL A 370 -30.20 6.22 21.44
N ASP A 371 -31.31 6.70 21.99
CA ASP A 371 -32.40 7.32 21.21
C ASP A 371 -32.26 8.85 21.09
N GLU A 372 -31.74 9.51 22.14
CA GLU A 372 -31.35 10.91 22.09
C GLU A 372 -29.85 11.04 22.36
N THR A 373 -29.14 11.76 21.48
CA THR A 373 -27.71 11.98 21.63
C THR A 373 -27.45 13.02 22.72
N ILE A 374 -26.73 12.59 23.74
CA ILE A 374 -26.23 13.40 24.84
C ILE A 374 -24.75 13.68 24.58
N PHE A 375 -24.35 14.94 24.69
CA PHE A 375 -22.95 15.35 24.59
C PHE A 375 -22.39 15.56 26.00
N ALA A 376 -21.16 15.09 26.24
CA ALA A 376 -20.43 15.32 27.49
C ALA A 376 -19.01 15.79 27.17
N ALA A 377 -18.46 16.66 28.02
CA ALA A 377 -17.05 17.06 27.90
C ALA A 377 -16.12 15.91 28.31
N ARG A 378 -14.95 15.84 27.66
CA ARG A 378 -13.87 14.91 27.98
C ARG A 378 -12.53 15.64 27.93
N GLU A 379 -11.60 15.22 28.77
CA GLU A 379 -10.20 15.62 28.68
C GLU A 379 -9.42 14.56 27.87
N PRO A 380 -8.88 14.91 26.69
CA PRO A 380 -8.20 13.96 25.82
C PRO A 380 -6.81 13.60 26.36
N VAL A 381 -6.60 12.33 26.70
CA VAL A 381 -5.29 11.78 27.05
C VAL A 381 -4.61 11.28 25.78
N ARG A 382 -3.32 11.63 25.60
CA ARG A 382 -2.52 11.23 24.44
C ARG A 382 -1.32 10.41 24.88
N GLY A 383 -0.97 9.41 24.08
CA GLY A 383 0.29 8.68 24.15
C GLY A 383 1.19 9.05 22.96
N PRO A 384 2.30 8.30 22.76
CA PRO A 384 3.12 8.39 21.56
C PRO A 384 2.30 8.08 20.30
N PHE A 385 2.54 8.82 19.23
CA PHE A 385 1.80 8.67 17.97
C PHE A 385 2.08 7.32 17.29
N GLU A 386 3.35 6.95 17.20
CA GLU A 386 3.82 5.70 16.56
C GLU A 386 3.20 4.48 17.25
N GLU A 387 3.39 4.33 18.57
CA GLU A 387 2.78 3.22 19.33
C GLU A 387 1.25 3.15 19.22
N ALA A 388 0.57 4.30 19.10
CA ALA A 388 -0.88 4.35 18.94
C ALA A 388 -1.30 3.89 17.54
N LEU A 389 -0.54 4.27 16.51
CA LEU A 389 -0.77 3.86 15.13
C LEU A 389 -0.52 2.36 14.95
N ASP A 390 0.56 1.82 15.55
CA ASP A 390 0.87 0.39 15.56
C ASP A 390 -0.29 -0.43 16.12
N LYS A 391 -0.84 0.00 17.26
CA LYS A 391 -1.99 -0.66 17.90
C LYS A 391 -3.22 -0.62 17.00
N ILE A 392 -3.52 0.51 16.36
CA ILE A 392 -4.68 0.64 15.47
C ILE A 392 -4.51 -0.22 14.21
N LEU A 393 -3.33 -0.19 13.57
CA LEU A 393 -3.03 -1.00 12.39
C LEU A 393 -3.06 -2.49 12.71
N THR A 394 -2.46 -2.90 13.82
CA THR A 394 -2.46 -4.30 14.27
C THR A 394 -3.88 -4.79 14.51
N LYS A 395 -4.75 -4.01 15.19
CA LYS A 395 -6.17 -4.35 15.39
C LYS A 395 -6.93 -4.40 14.06
N ARG A 396 -6.59 -3.54 13.10
CA ARG A 396 -7.18 -3.58 11.75
C ARG A 396 -6.82 -4.87 11.02
N LEU A 397 -5.54 -5.21 10.96
CA LEU A 397 -5.06 -6.45 10.33
C LEU A 397 -5.60 -7.71 11.04
N ASP A 398 -5.83 -7.66 12.35
CA ASP A 398 -6.35 -8.79 13.14
C ASP A 398 -7.79 -9.20 12.75
N VAL A 399 -8.59 -8.24 12.26
CA VAL A 399 -10.04 -8.41 12.03
C VAL A 399 -10.36 -8.78 10.60
N ASP A 400 -9.82 -8.02 9.64
CA ASP A 400 -10.25 -8.05 8.25
C ASP A 400 -9.06 -8.04 7.26
N GLY A 401 -7.86 -8.43 7.71
CA GLY A 401 -6.72 -8.65 6.82
C GLY A 401 -6.95 -9.75 5.77
N PRO A 402 -6.11 -9.86 4.73
CA PRO A 402 -4.96 -9.03 4.38
C PRO A 402 -5.36 -7.71 3.67
N TYR A 403 -4.59 -6.64 3.89
CA TYR A 403 -4.83 -5.32 3.27
C TYR A 403 -3.59 -4.77 2.59
N SER A 404 -3.76 -3.98 1.53
CA SER A 404 -2.67 -3.14 1.03
C SER A 404 -2.47 -1.89 1.90
N ALA A 405 -1.27 -1.29 1.86
CA ALA A 405 -1.01 -0.03 2.55
C ALA A 405 -1.97 1.08 2.09
N THR A 406 -2.30 1.13 0.79
CA THR A 406 -3.26 2.06 0.21
C THR A 406 -4.67 1.87 0.75
N GLU A 407 -5.15 0.62 0.86
CA GLU A 407 -6.48 0.30 1.41
C GLU A 407 -6.58 0.75 2.88
N LEU A 408 -5.53 0.53 3.68
CA LEU A 408 -5.43 0.97 5.07
C LEU A 408 -5.37 2.50 5.19
N ALA A 409 -4.56 3.15 4.35
CA ALA A 409 -4.41 4.61 4.35
C ALA A 409 -5.74 5.32 4.06
N VAL A 410 -6.51 4.83 3.08
CA VAL A 410 -7.86 5.35 2.78
C VAL A 410 -8.80 5.13 3.97
N ALA A 411 -8.77 3.93 4.57
CA ALA A 411 -9.65 3.60 5.69
C ALA A 411 -9.36 4.43 6.95
N LEU A 412 -8.09 4.75 7.20
CA LEU A 412 -7.61 5.54 8.33
C LEU A 412 -7.48 7.03 8.01
N GLY A 413 -7.71 7.47 6.77
CA GLY A 413 -7.55 8.88 6.37
C GLY A 413 -6.13 9.42 6.63
N LEU A 414 -5.11 8.58 6.45
CA LEU A 414 -3.69 8.90 6.61
C LEU A 414 -2.98 8.85 5.26
N GLU A 415 -1.75 9.34 5.20
CA GLU A 415 -0.90 9.24 3.99
C GLU A 415 -0.42 7.80 3.80
N ALA A 416 -0.42 7.33 2.55
CA ALA A 416 -0.07 5.95 2.24
C ALA A 416 1.39 5.61 2.55
N GLU A 417 2.31 6.57 2.34
CA GLU A 417 3.73 6.42 2.64
C GLU A 417 3.98 6.20 4.13
N LEU A 418 3.31 6.97 5.01
CA LEU A 418 3.39 6.80 6.46
C LEU A 418 2.88 5.42 6.90
N VAL A 419 1.75 4.97 6.33
CA VAL A 419 1.19 3.65 6.66
C VAL A 419 2.10 2.53 6.20
N GLU A 420 2.71 2.67 5.02
CA GLU A 420 3.65 1.68 4.49
C GLU A 420 4.94 1.62 5.33
N GLU A 421 5.49 2.75 5.77
CA GLU A 421 6.65 2.83 6.66
C GLU A 421 6.39 2.07 7.97
N VAL A 422 5.27 2.37 8.64
CA VAL A 422 4.89 1.70 9.89
C VAL A 422 4.67 0.20 9.70
N LEU A 423 4.06 -0.22 8.58
CA LEU A 423 3.87 -1.64 8.28
C LEU A 423 5.20 -2.37 8.03
N ARG A 424 6.21 -1.68 7.46
CA ARG A 424 7.57 -2.22 7.30
C ARG A 424 8.30 -2.32 8.63
N ASP A 425 8.11 -1.36 9.53
CA ASP A 425 8.67 -1.44 10.88
C ASP A 425 8.08 -2.63 11.64
N LEU A 426 6.75 -2.80 11.63
CA LEU A 426 6.07 -3.95 12.21
C LEU A 426 6.47 -5.29 11.55
N GLU A 427 6.83 -5.27 10.27
CA GLU A 427 7.39 -6.44 9.58
C GLU A 427 8.82 -6.75 10.05
N SER A 428 9.65 -5.74 10.26
CA SER A 428 11.01 -5.90 10.80
C SER A 428 11.00 -6.47 12.22
N GLU A 429 9.96 -6.14 13.01
CA GLU A 429 9.70 -6.69 14.33
C GLU A 429 9.07 -8.10 14.30
N GLY A 430 8.66 -8.59 13.12
CA GLY A 430 8.04 -9.90 12.95
C GLY A 430 6.57 -9.99 13.39
N VAL A 431 5.90 -8.85 13.59
CA VAL A 431 4.47 -8.78 13.94
C VAL A 431 3.60 -8.95 12.69
N VAL A 432 4.04 -8.36 11.58
CA VAL A 432 3.37 -8.33 10.29
C VAL A 432 4.21 -9.07 9.25
N SER A 433 3.55 -9.71 8.29
CA SER A 433 4.20 -10.28 7.10
C SER A 433 3.59 -9.67 5.86
N SER A 434 4.45 -9.33 4.91
CA SER A 434 4.06 -8.82 3.60
C SER A 434 4.09 -9.91 2.53
N GLY A 435 3.27 -9.75 1.49
CA GLY A 435 3.20 -10.70 0.39
C GLY A 435 1.97 -10.53 -0.50
N HIS A 436 1.87 -11.41 -1.51
CA HIS A 436 0.68 -11.50 -2.37
C HIS A 436 -0.19 -12.65 -1.86
N PHE A 437 -1.05 -12.37 -0.88
CA PHE A 437 -1.88 -13.39 -0.22
C PHE A 437 -3.15 -13.74 -0.99
N LEU A 438 -3.71 -12.79 -1.74
CA LEU A 438 -4.90 -12.98 -2.57
C LEU A 438 -4.55 -12.87 -4.05
N VAL A 439 -5.17 -13.74 -4.86
CA VAL A 439 -5.12 -13.66 -6.32
C VAL A 439 -5.80 -12.35 -6.77
N ASP A 440 -5.17 -11.62 -7.69
CA ASP A 440 -5.64 -10.35 -8.25
C ASP A 440 -5.64 -9.12 -7.30
N LYS A 441 -4.95 -9.19 -6.16
CA LYS A 441 -4.73 -8.04 -5.26
C LYS A 441 -3.27 -7.57 -5.30
N GLU A 442 -3.05 -6.30 -4.94
CA GLU A 442 -1.72 -5.70 -4.82
C GLU A 442 -0.91 -6.37 -3.71
N PHE A 443 0.31 -5.87 -3.47
CA PHE A 443 1.11 -6.24 -2.32
C PHE A 443 0.34 -5.94 -1.02
N GLN A 444 0.20 -6.94 -0.15
CA GLN A 444 -0.63 -6.88 1.04
C GLN A 444 0.17 -7.20 2.28
N PHE A 445 -0.37 -6.79 3.41
CA PHE A 445 0.13 -7.04 4.75
C PHE A 445 -0.91 -7.84 5.54
N MET A 446 -0.45 -8.76 6.36
CA MET A 446 -1.26 -9.48 7.34
C MET A 446 -0.44 -9.81 8.57
N LEU A 447 -1.08 -10.09 9.71
CA LEU A 447 -0.33 -10.50 10.89
C LEU A 447 0.39 -11.83 10.64
N THR A 448 1.65 -11.92 11.04
CA THR A 448 2.48 -13.12 10.85
C THR A 448 1.84 -14.36 11.46
N ARG A 449 1.20 -14.21 12.64
CA ARG A 449 0.44 -15.29 13.29
C ARG A 449 -0.74 -15.79 12.45
N ASP A 450 -1.39 -14.91 11.69
CA ASP A 450 -2.54 -15.28 10.86
C ASP A 450 -2.05 -15.98 9.59
N LEU A 451 -0.94 -15.51 9.00
CA LEU A 451 -0.29 -16.19 7.90
C LEU A 451 0.10 -17.63 8.26
N GLN A 452 0.77 -17.81 9.40
CA GLN A 452 1.17 -19.15 9.87
C GLN A 452 -0.01 -20.08 10.11
N ARG A 453 -1.13 -19.55 10.64
CA ARG A 453 -2.36 -20.32 10.85
C ARG A 453 -3.05 -20.70 9.55
N LEU A 454 -3.09 -19.80 8.57
CA LEU A 454 -3.62 -20.10 7.24
C LEU A 454 -2.77 -21.14 6.51
N GLN A 455 -1.43 -21.06 6.60
CA GLN A 455 -0.53 -22.02 5.96
C GLN A 455 -0.60 -23.44 6.55
N ARG A 456 -0.92 -23.58 7.85
CA ARG A 456 -0.95 -24.88 8.56
C ARG A 456 -2.33 -25.52 8.64
N LYS A 457 -3.25 -25.14 7.76
CA LYS A 457 -4.62 -25.67 7.76
C LYS A 457 -4.63 -27.19 7.57
N GLY A 458 -5.06 -27.92 8.60
CA GLY A 458 -5.11 -29.39 8.62
C GLY A 458 -4.14 -30.04 9.62
N GLU A 459 -3.21 -29.28 10.19
CA GLU A 459 -2.38 -29.75 11.31
C GLU A 459 -3.10 -29.51 12.65
N THR A 460 -3.05 -30.50 13.55
CA THR A 460 -3.63 -30.40 14.92
C THR A 460 -2.76 -29.61 15.90
N ARG A 461 -1.61 -29.12 15.45
CA ARG A 461 -0.66 -28.38 16.29
C ARG A 461 -1.05 -26.92 16.36
N GLU A 462 -1.35 -26.45 17.56
CA GLU A 462 -1.64 -25.03 17.81
C GLU A 462 -0.42 -24.16 17.49
N VAL A 463 -0.67 -23.02 16.84
CA VAL A 463 0.34 -21.98 16.62
C VAL A 463 0.33 -21.04 17.81
N PHE A 464 1.43 -21.07 18.57
CA PHE A 464 1.67 -20.19 19.71
C PHE A 464 2.59 -19.04 19.28
N ASP A 465 2.23 -17.83 19.69
CA ASP A 465 3.09 -16.67 19.57
C ASP A 465 4.32 -16.82 20.48
N GLU A 466 5.46 -16.24 20.12
CA GLU A 466 6.67 -16.28 20.93
C GLU A 466 6.42 -15.70 22.32
N THR A 467 5.62 -14.64 22.41
CA THR A 467 5.20 -14.02 23.67
C THR A 467 4.39 -15.00 24.52
N GLN A 468 3.49 -15.78 23.90
CA GLN A 468 2.70 -16.80 24.59
C GLN A 468 3.59 -17.95 25.08
N VAL A 469 4.56 -18.39 24.28
CA VAL A 469 5.52 -19.43 24.68
C VAL A 469 6.37 -18.94 25.84
N LYS A 470 6.89 -17.71 25.78
CA LYS A 470 7.65 -17.10 26.87
C LYS A 470 6.82 -16.97 28.14
N ALA A 471 5.60 -16.45 28.05
CA ALA A 471 4.69 -16.33 29.19
C ALA A 471 4.37 -17.70 29.80
N PHE A 472 4.08 -18.70 28.97
CA PHE A 472 3.85 -20.08 29.43
C PHE A 472 5.09 -20.70 30.08
N LEU A 473 6.29 -20.48 29.53
CA LEU A 473 7.53 -20.98 30.12
C LEU A 473 7.81 -20.32 31.48
N LEU A 474 7.63 -19.01 31.58
CA LEU A 474 7.74 -18.27 32.84
C LEU A 474 6.70 -18.77 33.85
N GLU A 475 5.43 -18.85 33.46
CA GLU A 475 4.37 -19.40 34.31
C GLU A 475 4.75 -20.81 34.77
N LYS A 476 5.09 -21.71 33.85
CA LYS A 476 5.49 -23.10 34.17
C LYS A 476 6.69 -23.17 35.13
N GLN A 477 7.68 -22.29 34.96
CA GLN A 477 8.89 -22.26 35.78
C GLN A 477 8.62 -21.73 37.20
N PHE A 478 7.73 -20.76 37.36
CA PHE A 478 7.52 -20.04 38.63
C PHE A 478 6.18 -20.37 39.33
N ARG A 479 5.29 -21.18 38.73
CA ARG A 479 3.93 -21.48 39.24
C ARG A 479 3.86 -22.05 40.66
N LYS A 480 4.92 -22.69 41.15
CA LYS A 480 4.95 -23.39 42.45
C LYS A 480 5.83 -22.68 43.49
N ILE A 481 6.15 -21.41 43.28
CA ILE A 481 7.09 -20.70 44.14
C ILE A 481 6.33 -19.66 44.94
N GLU A 482 6.02 -19.99 46.19
CA GLU A 482 5.25 -19.12 47.08
C GLU A 482 6.16 -18.35 48.02
N THR A 483 7.18 -19.02 48.54
CA THR A 483 8.07 -18.52 49.59
C THR A 483 9.52 -18.35 49.12
N LEU A 484 10.32 -17.71 49.98
CA LEU A 484 11.76 -17.57 49.78
C LEU A 484 12.48 -18.92 49.74
N ASP A 485 12.06 -19.88 50.55
CA ASP A 485 12.65 -21.22 50.58
C ASP A 485 12.32 -22.01 49.32
N ASP A 486 11.07 -21.95 48.82
CA ASP A 486 10.68 -22.59 47.56
C ASP A 486 11.54 -22.10 46.38
N PHE A 487 11.89 -20.81 46.38
CA PHE A 487 12.74 -20.21 45.34
C PHE A 487 14.14 -20.82 45.38
N PHE A 488 14.78 -20.87 46.55
CA PHE A 488 16.12 -21.43 46.69
C PHE A 488 16.14 -22.97 46.55
N ASP A 489 15.09 -23.68 46.94
CA ASP A 489 14.97 -25.12 46.70
C ASP A 489 14.92 -25.44 45.20
N THR A 490 14.30 -24.55 44.41
CA THR A 490 14.16 -24.72 42.96
C THR A 490 15.40 -24.26 42.19
N PHE A 491 15.98 -23.10 42.54
CA PHE A 491 17.03 -22.45 41.76
C PHE A 491 18.41 -22.45 42.41
N LEU A 492 18.53 -22.77 43.70
CA LEU A 492 19.74 -22.77 44.54
C LEU A 492 20.43 -21.42 44.72
N GLU A 493 20.30 -20.49 43.76
CA GLU A 493 20.90 -19.17 43.77
C GLU A 493 19.94 -18.08 43.27
N ALA A 494 20.18 -16.85 43.68
CA ALA A 494 19.54 -15.67 43.12
C ALA A 494 20.60 -14.63 42.70
N GLY A 495 20.39 -13.98 41.54
CA GLY A 495 21.24 -12.88 41.10
C GLY A 495 20.95 -11.58 41.82
N MET A 496 19.68 -11.20 41.85
CA MET A 496 19.20 -10.02 42.54
C MET A 496 18.02 -10.37 43.44
N VAL A 497 17.84 -9.59 44.51
CA VAL A 497 16.63 -9.70 45.36
C VAL A 497 15.34 -9.47 44.56
N LEU A 498 15.42 -8.65 43.51
CA LEU A 498 14.28 -8.36 42.63
C LEU A 498 13.82 -9.60 41.84
N ASP A 499 14.75 -10.51 41.51
CA ASP A 499 14.41 -11.77 40.84
C ASP A 499 13.50 -12.62 41.74
N ILE A 500 13.80 -12.65 43.04
CA ILE A 500 12.98 -13.37 44.03
C ILE A 500 11.63 -12.67 44.18
N TRP A 501 11.62 -11.34 44.31
CA TRP A 501 10.37 -10.56 44.43
C TRP A 501 9.44 -10.85 43.24
N ASN A 502 9.92 -10.70 42.01
CA ASN A 502 9.09 -10.80 40.81
C ASN A 502 8.54 -12.21 40.56
N HIS A 503 9.10 -13.22 41.23
CA HIS A 503 8.83 -14.63 40.95
C HIS A 503 8.36 -15.43 42.18
N THR A 504 8.06 -14.75 43.29
CA THR A 504 7.46 -15.34 44.49
C THR A 504 6.15 -14.61 44.83
N THR A 505 5.16 -15.36 45.29
CA THR A 505 3.83 -14.77 45.57
C THR A 505 3.79 -14.06 46.94
N SER A 506 4.59 -14.52 47.90
CA SER A 506 4.59 -14.05 49.29
C SER A 506 5.98 -13.57 49.75
N PHE A 507 6.64 -12.75 48.94
CA PHE A 507 7.95 -12.19 49.32
C PHE A 507 7.84 -11.23 50.51
N ASP A 508 8.58 -11.51 51.60
CA ASP A 508 8.74 -10.58 52.72
C ASP A 508 10.17 -10.03 52.78
N TYR A 509 10.31 -8.73 52.53
CA TYR A 509 11.59 -8.03 52.56
C TYR A 509 12.22 -7.98 53.96
N LYS A 510 11.42 -7.96 55.03
CA LYS A 510 11.93 -8.02 56.41
C LYS A 510 12.57 -9.36 56.68
N GLU A 511 11.93 -10.43 56.22
CA GLU A 511 12.46 -11.79 56.32
C GLU A 511 13.77 -11.95 55.55
N TRP A 512 13.82 -11.46 54.32
CA TRP A 512 15.06 -11.42 53.52
C TRP A 512 16.20 -10.74 54.28
N THR A 513 15.95 -9.55 54.83
CA THR A 513 16.96 -8.77 55.55
C THR A 513 17.41 -9.48 56.83
N ARG A 514 16.48 -10.12 57.55
CA ARG A 514 16.76 -10.91 58.75
C ARG A 514 17.68 -12.09 58.43
N ARG A 515 17.35 -12.87 57.39
CA ARG A 515 18.12 -14.05 56.96
C ARG A 515 19.49 -13.70 56.37
N ARG A 516 19.61 -12.55 55.69
CA ARG A 516 20.92 -12.00 55.28
C ARG A 516 21.77 -11.61 56.48
N SER A 517 21.18 -10.94 57.47
CA SER A 517 21.89 -10.48 58.67
C SER A 517 22.29 -11.63 59.60
N SER A 518 21.49 -12.69 59.67
CA SER A 518 21.80 -13.90 60.44
C SER A 518 22.82 -14.81 59.75
N GLY A 519 23.22 -14.52 58.51
CA GLY A 519 24.15 -15.33 57.73
C GLY A 519 23.54 -16.59 57.12
N ASP A 520 22.21 -16.72 57.12
CA ASP A 520 21.51 -17.86 56.53
C ASP A 520 21.44 -17.75 54.99
N ILE A 521 21.37 -16.51 54.47
CA ILE A 521 21.60 -16.22 53.04
C ILE A 521 22.91 -15.46 52.92
N LEU A 522 23.84 -16.02 52.15
CA LEU A 522 25.17 -15.46 51.91
C LEU A 522 25.22 -14.80 50.53
N GLU A 523 25.99 -13.72 50.43
CA GLU A 523 26.27 -13.03 49.18
C GLU A 523 27.75 -13.25 48.86
N GLY A 524 28.02 -13.75 47.67
CA GLY A 524 29.39 -14.11 47.33
C GLY A 524 29.52 -14.55 45.88
N ARG A 525 30.76 -14.76 45.45
CA ARG A 525 31.08 -15.19 44.09
C ARG A 525 30.96 -16.71 43.94
N PHE A 526 29.74 -17.24 43.95
CA PHE A 526 29.50 -18.69 43.97
C PHE A 526 29.47 -19.34 42.59
N LEU A 527 29.15 -18.59 41.52
CA LEU A 527 28.95 -19.14 40.18
C LEU A 527 29.69 -18.29 39.13
N ASN A 528 30.72 -18.87 38.49
CA ASN A 528 31.53 -18.23 37.45
C ASN A 528 32.04 -16.80 37.79
N GLY A 529 32.42 -16.58 39.05
CA GLY A 529 32.91 -15.29 39.52
C GLY A 529 31.85 -14.18 39.68
N ARG A 530 30.57 -14.46 39.39
CA ARG A 530 29.46 -13.52 39.58
C ARG A 530 29.00 -13.50 41.03
N VAL A 531 28.67 -12.32 41.53
CA VAL A 531 28.07 -12.16 42.87
C VAL A 531 26.65 -12.67 42.83
N ARG A 532 26.35 -13.67 43.66
CA ARG A 532 25.05 -14.34 43.80
C ARG A 532 24.68 -14.45 45.28
N TYR A 533 23.39 -14.60 45.54
CA TYR A 533 22.84 -14.95 46.84
C TYR A 533 22.60 -16.46 46.89
N VAL A 534 23.06 -17.14 47.93
CA VAL A 534 22.93 -18.59 48.13
C VAL A 534 22.66 -18.87 49.60
N ARG A 535 21.85 -19.88 49.93
CA ARG A 535 21.65 -20.30 51.33
C ARG A 535 22.92 -20.92 51.88
N ALA A 536 23.24 -20.64 53.15
CA ALA A 536 24.49 -21.09 53.76
C ALA A 536 24.68 -22.61 53.70
N HIS A 537 23.60 -23.38 53.81
CA HIS A 537 23.64 -24.85 53.72
C HIS A 537 23.89 -25.37 52.29
N ASP A 538 23.58 -24.59 51.26
CA ASP A 538 23.76 -24.95 49.85
C ASP A 538 25.17 -24.58 49.33
N VAL A 539 25.90 -23.70 50.02
CA VAL A 539 27.25 -23.25 49.63
C VAL A 539 28.24 -24.40 49.34
N PRO A 540 28.28 -25.50 50.12
CA PRO A 540 29.17 -26.63 49.82
C PRO A 540 28.96 -27.23 48.43
N LEU A 541 27.73 -27.20 47.89
CA LEU A 541 27.42 -27.67 46.54
C LEU A 541 28.13 -26.82 45.49
N PHE A 542 28.08 -25.49 45.63
CA PHE A 542 28.73 -24.55 44.71
C PHE A 542 30.26 -24.64 44.80
N LEU A 543 30.82 -24.78 46.00
CA LEU A 543 32.27 -24.92 46.18
C LEU A 543 32.80 -26.24 45.58
N SER A 544 31.99 -27.30 45.62
CA SER A 544 32.35 -28.60 45.02
C SER A 544 32.22 -28.59 43.49
N ALA A 545 31.16 -27.96 42.96
CA ALA A 545 30.90 -27.89 41.53
C ALA A 545 31.78 -26.85 40.81
N PHE A 546 32.15 -25.76 41.48
CA PHE A 546 32.97 -24.68 40.97
C PHE A 546 34.19 -24.48 41.87
N PRO A 547 35.13 -25.43 41.89
CA PRO A 547 36.33 -25.32 42.70
C PRO A 547 37.10 -24.07 42.30
N ARG A 548 37.32 -23.18 43.26
CA ARG A 548 38.24 -22.06 43.05
C ARG A 548 39.65 -22.64 43.05
N SER A 549 40.42 -22.35 42.01
CA SER A 549 41.87 -22.59 42.03
C SER A 549 42.44 -21.98 43.32
N PRO A 550 43.38 -22.66 44.00
CA PRO A 550 44.04 -22.09 45.17
C PRO A 550 44.57 -20.70 44.82
N LEU A 551 44.34 -19.74 45.70
CA LEU A 551 44.93 -18.41 45.61
C LEU A 551 46.45 -18.60 45.74
N THR A 552 47.14 -18.75 44.62
CA THR A 552 48.59 -18.54 44.56
C THR A 552 48.83 -17.05 44.76
N GLU A 553 49.67 -16.74 45.75
CA GLU A 553 50.00 -15.39 46.27
C GLU A 553 50.28 -14.33 45.18
#